data_AF-A0A345QF55-F1
#
_entry.id   AF-A0A345QF55-F1
#
_cell.length_a   1.000
_cell.length_b   1.000
_cell.length_c   1.000
_cell.angle_alpha   90.00
_cell.angle_beta   90.00
_cell.angle_gamma   90.00
#
_symmetry.space_group_name_H-M   'P 1'
#
loop_
_entity.id
_entity.type
_entity.pdbx_description
1 polymer ?
#
loop_
_entity_poly.entity_id
_entity_poly.type
_entity_poly.pdbx_seq_one_letter_code
_entity_poly.pdbx_strand_id
1 'polypeptide(L)'
;MNVNEAAMQPPNPTDLQNWAHQIRELDGAYVVPSVHRGLVQECGVFDRDKSYCHDTVLWRGKPLMTLPKVLDLSAPKDVLEGTYLWGGVLHDHFGHFLVETLGRIWGYGEIPGKIDGVLFLRKRPYASSDGKAVRWHTAENPFLSRFQDQIFTHLGIKAPIGIVSALTEVTKLWVPGQGFGMSRMTTGTPKFRAFIKENFAQNISPEGPERLYISRSAFGARRGGIIGETVVEEQLKKSRYTIFHPQQEDVETQIARYKAAREIVAPDGSALHLLAMVARPDQKIAMIKRRSSSAAGGIENHLASFSGTRPLVIDAIGENWIRSDRKRVDRFSLATLDLPALGKQLADAGMATNKGWKETSEATQRRYLKDLEKSSKFTFRPQSKPAPDALPKGIVASCHGIQVPKSFATDPKWLVRKINNGRYEKEEIAGALHLVKSTDRVLECGAGIGIVGTTIAHNCKPQKVLSFEANPNLIPVIEATYKHNKVDHTISVTNGALLSGNDVPESVTFNVSKRFAFSSLDTPKRELSEQITVPAYDYAAVKADFAPTVLLMDIEGGELDFLEGADLSGINVVVMEFHPDVYGMDGMSRCKQLLRQSGLDPVPRKSSEFVWAAQRNN
;
A
#
# COMPACT_ATOMS: atom_id res chain seq x y z
N MET A 1 13.91 5.87 -41.97
CA MET A 1 13.76 6.60 -40.69
C MET A 1 15.16 6.90 -40.20
N ASN A 2 15.48 8.17 -39.94
CA ASN A 2 16.82 8.55 -39.48
C ASN A 2 17.05 7.93 -38.08
N VAL A 3 18.26 7.49 -37.74
CA VAL A 3 18.55 6.78 -36.46
C VAL A 3 18.07 7.60 -35.25
N ASN A 4 18.13 8.93 -35.35
CA ASN A 4 17.65 9.88 -34.35
C ASN A 4 16.11 9.88 -34.16
N GLU A 5 15.31 9.64 -35.20
CA GLU A 5 13.84 9.58 -35.06
C GLU A 5 13.39 8.26 -34.42
N ALA A 6 14.04 7.15 -34.76
CA ALA A 6 13.76 5.85 -34.15
C ALA A 6 14.14 5.82 -32.66
N ALA A 7 15.19 6.54 -32.26
CA ALA A 7 15.65 6.66 -30.89
C ALA A 7 14.73 7.52 -29.99
N MET A 8 13.88 8.38 -30.56
CA MET A 8 12.86 9.14 -29.83
C MET A 8 11.71 8.25 -29.34
N GLN A 9 11.58 7.03 -29.86
CA GLN A 9 10.66 6.03 -29.34
C GLN A 9 11.27 5.33 -28.12
N PRO A 10 10.45 4.87 -27.16
CA PRO A 10 10.98 4.16 -26.01
C PRO A 10 11.71 2.87 -26.45
N PRO A 11 12.66 2.34 -25.66
CA PRO A 11 13.26 1.04 -25.97
C PRO A 11 12.17 -0.04 -25.98
N ASN A 12 12.23 -0.93 -26.97
CA ASN A 12 11.29 -2.03 -27.12
C ASN A 12 12.02 -3.38 -27.27
N PRO A 13 12.07 -4.20 -26.21
CA PRO A 13 12.79 -5.46 -26.29
C PRO A 13 12.17 -6.52 -27.20
N THR A 14 10.90 -6.39 -27.58
CA THR A 14 10.21 -7.39 -28.43
C THR A 14 10.27 -7.05 -29.91
N ASP A 15 10.65 -5.82 -30.28
CA ASP A 15 10.85 -5.39 -31.65
C ASP A 15 12.34 -5.44 -31.99
N LEU A 16 12.75 -6.42 -32.79
CA LEU A 16 14.16 -6.65 -33.14
C LEU A 16 14.78 -5.51 -33.96
N GLN A 17 13.97 -4.66 -34.60
CA GLN A 17 14.44 -3.50 -35.34
C GLN A 17 14.60 -2.25 -34.46
N ASN A 18 14.13 -2.30 -33.21
CA ASN A 18 14.28 -1.21 -32.25
C ASN A 18 15.74 -1.00 -31.87
N TRP A 19 16.11 0.25 -31.61
CA TRP A 19 17.46 0.66 -31.22
C TRP A 19 17.96 -0.03 -29.93
N ALA A 20 17.08 -0.60 -29.10
CA ALA A 20 17.45 -1.41 -27.93
C ALA A 20 18.34 -2.62 -28.26
N HIS A 21 18.33 -3.11 -29.50
CA HIS A 21 19.12 -4.27 -29.96
C HIS A 21 20.38 -3.89 -30.74
N GLN A 22 20.60 -2.60 -30.97
CA GLN A 22 21.67 -2.09 -31.82
C GLN A 22 22.86 -1.60 -30.97
N ILE A 23 24.04 -1.55 -31.58
CA ILE A 23 25.21 -0.87 -31.02
C ILE A 23 25.64 0.17 -32.04
N ARG A 24 25.76 1.43 -31.62
CA ARG A 24 26.30 2.51 -32.45
C ARG A 24 27.74 2.82 -32.05
N GLU A 25 28.58 3.07 -33.04
CA GLU A 25 29.94 3.56 -32.86
C GLU A 25 29.95 5.07 -33.07
N LEU A 26 30.66 5.80 -32.21
CA LEU A 26 30.85 7.24 -32.29
C LEU A 26 32.34 7.58 -32.26
N ASP A 27 32.78 8.38 -33.23
CA ASP A 27 34.15 8.89 -33.32
C ASP A 27 34.19 10.37 -32.90
N GLY A 28 34.81 10.66 -31.76
CA GLY A 28 34.91 12.02 -31.20
C GLY A 28 33.62 12.50 -30.53
N ALA A 29 33.05 11.69 -29.64
CA ALA A 29 31.81 11.99 -28.92
C ALA A 29 32.04 12.90 -27.70
N TYR A 30 31.09 13.78 -27.39
CA TYR A 30 31.11 14.59 -26.17
C TYR A 30 30.18 14.02 -25.11
N VAL A 31 30.70 13.73 -23.93
CA VAL A 31 29.89 13.32 -22.78
C VAL A 31 29.71 14.53 -21.86
N VAL A 32 28.44 14.91 -21.64
CA VAL A 32 28.06 16.08 -20.84
C VAL A 32 27.31 15.61 -19.59
N PRO A 33 27.89 15.74 -18.38
CA PRO A 33 27.22 15.39 -17.13
C PRO A 33 26.22 16.45 -16.69
N SER A 34 25.31 16.07 -15.79
CA SER A 34 24.36 17.02 -15.21
C SER A 34 24.92 17.65 -13.94
N VAL A 35 24.73 18.95 -13.76
CA VAL A 35 25.03 19.66 -12.51
C VAL A 35 23.86 19.66 -11.53
N HIS A 36 22.67 19.25 -11.97
CA HIS A 36 21.44 19.32 -11.19
C HIS A 36 21.01 17.95 -10.65
N ARG A 37 20.38 17.98 -9.47
CA ARG A 37 19.72 16.82 -8.87
C ARG A 37 18.24 16.84 -9.25
N GLY A 38 17.80 15.86 -10.02
CA GLY A 38 16.41 15.77 -10.48
C GLY A 38 16.04 14.36 -10.93
N LEU A 39 14.75 14.10 -11.16
CA LEU A 39 14.32 12.85 -11.79
C LEU A 39 14.77 12.80 -13.25
N VAL A 40 14.48 13.88 -13.99
CA VAL A 40 14.99 14.15 -15.34
C VAL A 40 16.22 15.05 -15.19
N GLN A 41 17.28 14.76 -15.94
CA GLN A 41 18.54 15.49 -15.87
C GLN A 41 18.95 16.00 -17.24
N GLU A 42 19.34 17.26 -17.29
CA GLU A 42 19.95 17.88 -18.45
C GLU A 42 21.39 17.36 -18.58
N CYS A 43 21.59 16.38 -19.46
CA CYS A 43 22.84 15.67 -19.71
C CYS A 43 22.72 14.72 -20.91
N GLY A 44 23.86 14.19 -21.38
CA GLY A 44 23.87 13.12 -22.38
C GLY A 44 25.16 13.08 -23.18
N VAL A 45 25.08 12.38 -24.31
CA VAL A 45 26.17 12.24 -25.26
C VAL A 45 25.79 13.03 -26.52
N PHE A 46 26.80 13.66 -27.10
CA PHE A 46 26.69 14.38 -28.37
C PHE A 46 27.69 13.81 -29.35
N ASP A 47 27.30 13.77 -30.61
CA ASP A 47 28.18 13.34 -31.69
C ASP A 47 29.21 14.43 -32.01
N ARG A 48 30.18 14.15 -32.88
CA ARG A 48 31.21 15.09 -33.31
C ARG A 48 30.64 16.34 -33.98
N ASP A 49 29.50 16.18 -34.66
CA ASP A 49 28.72 17.28 -35.27
C ASP A 49 27.89 18.09 -34.26
N LYS A 50 28.00 17.75 -32.96
CA LYS A 50 27.29 18.36 -31.83
C LYS A 50 25.80 18.02 -31.75
N SER A 51 25.31 17.07 -32.53
CA SER A 51 23.93 16.57 -32.42
C SER A 51 23.74 15.72 -31.17
N TYR A 52 22.55 15.80 -30.54
CA TYR A 52 22.24 15.01 -29.35
C TYR A 52 21.95 13.56 -29.70
N CYS A 53 22.67 12.64 -29.06
CA CYS A 53 22.53 11.21 -29.28
C CYS A 53 21.37 10.64 -28.44
N HIS A 54 20.15 10.65 -28.98
CA HIS A 54 18.96 10.26 -28.21
C HIS A 54 18.95 8.78 -27.79
N ASP A 55 19.66 7.93 -28.52
CA ASP A 55 19.87 6.51 -28.21
C ASP A 55 20.76 6.28 -26.97
N THR A 56 21.42 7.31 -26.42
CA THR A 56 22.21 7.20 -25.17
C THR A 56 21.38 7.43 -23.90
N VAL A 57 20.12 7.88 -24.04
CA VAL A 57 19.22 8.26 -22.94
C VAL A 57 18.85 7.08 -22.06
N LEU A 58 18.80 7.29 -20.74
CA LEU A 58 18.11 6.39 -19.82
C LEU A 58 16.60 6.59 -19.92
N TRP A 59 15.88 5.53 -20.31
CA TRP A 59 14.42 5.50 -20.36
C TRP A 59 13.81 4.81 -19.14
N ARG A 60 12.73 5.40 -18.64
CA ARG A 60 11.84 4.82 -17.61
C ARG A 60 10.41 5.27 -17.83
N GLY A 61 9.73 4.66 -18.80
CA GLY A 61 8.40 5.10 -19.28
C GLY A 61 8.42 6.44 -20.02
N LYS A 62 9.40 7.30 -19.72
CA LYS A 62 9.77 8.56 -20.38
C LYS A 62 11.30 8.71 -20.36
N PRO A 63 11.89 9.56 -21.21
CA PRO A 63 13.32 9.87 -21.11
C PRO A 63 13.63 10.54 -19.78
N LEU A 64 14.69 10.08 -19.10
CA LEU A 64 15.20 10.67 -17.85
C LEU A 64 16.46 11.52 -18.06
N MET A 65 16.94 11.58 -19.30
CA MET A 65 18.01 12.47 -19.73
C MET A 65 17.45 13.35 -20.84
N THR A 66 17.76 14.64 -20.80
CA THR A 66 17.30 15.64 -21.78
C THR A 66 18.44 16.51 -22.23
N LEU A 67 18.24 17.19 -23.37
CA LEU A 67 19.15 18.20 -23.86
C LEU A 67 19.39 19.28 -22.78
N PRO A 68 20.65 19.65 -22.48
CA PRO A 68 20.97 20.82 -21.67
C PRO A 68 20.46 22.11 -22.31
N LYS A 69 19.90 23.01 -21.51
CA LYS A 69 19.41 24.31 -22.01
C LYS A 69 20.52 25.19 -22.55
N VAL A 70 21.70 25.11 -21.94
CA VAL A 70 22.92 25.79 -22.37
C VAL A 70 23.95 24.71 -22.63
N LEU A 71 24.34 24.57 -23.90
CA LEU A 71 25.37 23.64 -24.33
C LEU A 71 26.59 24.45 -24.76
N ASP A 72 27.59 24.54 -23.87
CA ASP A 72 28.89 25.10 -24.20
C ASP A 72 29.91 23.98 -24.37
N LEU A 73 30.04 23.49 -25.60
CA LEU A 73 31.09 22.53 -25.98
C LEU A 73 32.45 23.20 -26.23
N SER A 74 32.54 24.53 -26.12
CA SER A 74 33.80 25.28 -26.20
C SER A 74 34.48 25.43 -24.83
N ALA A 75 33.78 25.09 -23.75
CA ALA A 75 34.35 25.00 -22.42
C ALA A 75 35.57 24.05 -22.40
N PRO A 76 36.56 24.30 -21.50
CA PRO A 76 37.68 23.39 -21.32
C PRO A 76 37.19 21.95 -21.12
N LYS A 77 37.76 21.04 -21.91
CA LYS A 77 37.38 19.62 -21.94
C LYS A 77 38.64 18.77 -21.85
N ASP A 78 38.53 17.67 -21.12
CA ASP A 78 39.54 16.62 -21.20
C ASP A 78 39.26 15.77 -22.45
N VAL A 79 40.33 15.37 -23.14
CA VAL A 79 40.26 14.40 -24.24
C VAL A 79 40.63 13.03 -23.68
N LEU A 80 39.71 12.09 -23.80
CA LEU A 80 39.85 10.71 -23.37
C LEU A 80 40.15 9.83 -24.59
N GLU A 81 41.44 9.54 -24.78
CA GLU A 81 41.94 8.67 -25.84
C GLU A 81 41.70 7.19 -25.52
N GLY A 82 41.23 6.42 -26.50
CA GLY A 82 40.96 4.98 -26.36
C GLY A 82 39.54 4.59 -26.75
N THR A 83 39.21 3.32 -26.53
CA THR A 83 37.90 2.74 -26.88
C THR A 83 37.07 2.51 -25.63
N TYR A 84 35.92 3.19 -25.54
CA TYR A 84 35.07 3.16 -24.34
C TYR A 84 33.67 2.64 -24.63
N LEU A 85 33.05 2.06 -23.60
CA LEU A 85 31.65 1.64 -23.61
C LEU A 85 30.77 2.65 -22.87
N TRP A 86 29.65 3.04 -23.48
CA TRP A 86 28.62 3.80 -22.79
C TRP A 86 27.74 2.91 -21.90
N GLY A 87 27.92 3.03 -20.58
CA GLY A 87 27.14 2.32 -19.58
C GLY A 87 25.82 3.01 -19.20
N GLY A 88 25.64 4.29 -19.51
CA GLY A 88 24.44 5.06 -19.16
C GLY A 88 24.54 5.70 -17.77
N VAL A 89 23.59 5.40 -16.87
CA VAL A 89 23.50 6.05 -15.56
C VAL A 89 23.77 5.05 -14.43
N LEU A 90 24.74 5.38 -13.57
CA LEU A 90 25.06 4.64 -12.36
C LEU A 90 24.10 5.03 -11.22
N HIS A 91 23.37 4.04 -10.70
CA HIS A 91 22.44 4.19 -9.58
C HIS A 91 23.02 3.56 -8.30
N ASP A 92 22.97 4.28 -7.18
CA ASP A 92 23.43 3.77 -5.87
C ASP A 92 22.45 2.76 -5.24
N HIS A 93 21.17 2.77 -5.65
CA HIS A 93 20.15 1.91 -5.07
C HIS A 93 20.15 0.53 -5.73
N PHE A 94 20.34 -0.54 -4.93
CA PHE A 94 20.44 -1.95 -5.37
C PHE A 94 19.51 -2.35 -6.53
N GLY A 95 18.19 -2.20 -6.36
CA GLY A 95 17.24 -2.59 -7.43
C GLY A 95 17.34 -1.74 -8.69
N HIS A 96 17.70 -0.45 -8.56
CA HIS A 96 17.85 0.46 -9.71
C HIS A 96 19.19 0.24 -10.41
N PHE A 97 20.23 -0.16 -9.68
CA PHE A 97 21.47 -0.62 -10.28
C PHE A 97 21.22 -1.82 -11.20
N LEU A 98 20.55 -2.86 -10.70
CA LEU A 98 20.26 -4.06 -11.47
C LEU A 98 19.44 -3.78 -12.74
N VAL A 99 18.40 -2.93 -12.66
CA VAL A 99 17.45 -2.75 -13.77
C VAL A 99 17.65 -1.49 -14.61
N GLU A 100 18.43 -0.50 -14.18
CA GLU A 100 18.68 0.73 -14.95
C GLU A 100 20.16 0.93 -15.28
N THR A 101 21.09 0.60 -14.36
CA THR A 101 22.54 0.74 -14.65
C THR A 101 23.03 -0.35 -15.59
N LEU A 102 22.63 -1.60 -15.39
CA LEU A 102 23.12 -2.71 -16.21
C LEU A 102 22.50 -2.74 -17.62
N GLY A 103 21.51 -1.90 -17.92
CA GLY A 103 20.67 -2.01 -19.13
C GLY A 103 21.41 -2.01 -20.47
N ARG A 104 22.67 -1.58 -20.52
CA ARG A 104 23.52 -1.49 -21.72
C ARG A 104 24.75 -2.39 -21.67
N ILE A 105 24.99 -3.07 -20.55
CA ILE A 105 26.26 -3.78 -20.31
C ILE A 105 26.47 -4.97 -21.26
N TRP A 106 25.39 -5.48 -21.87
CA TRP A 106 25.42 -6.55 -22.85
C TRP A 106 26.36 -6.26 -24.04
N GLY A 107 26.55 -4.99 -24.39
CA GLY A 107 27.47 -4.60 -25.46
C GLY A 107 28.92 -4.99 -25.18
N TYR A 108 29.31 -5.15 -23.91
CA TYR A 108 30.67 -5.58 -23.53
C TYR A 108 31.05 -6.95 -24.09
N GLY A 109 30.06 -7.84 -24.29
CA GLY A 109 30.29 -9.16 -24.88
C GLY A 109 30.29 -9.19 -26.41
N GLU A 110 29.88 -8.10 -27.07
CA GLU A 110 29.66 -8.06 -28.53
C GLU A 110 30.67 -7.16 -29.25
N ILE A 111 31.22 -6.16 -28.55
CA ILE A 111 32.16 -5.20 -29.14
C ILE A 111 33.53 -5.86 -29.31
N PRO A 112 34.12 -5.83 -30.51
CA PRO A 112 35.41 -6.45 -30.76
C PRO A 112 36.56 -5.64 -30.14
N GLY A 113 37.61 -6.34 -29.72
CA GLY A 113 38.84 -5.74 -29.24
C GLY A 113 38.80 -5.31 -27.77
N LYS A 114 39.79 -4.51 -27.37
CA LYS A 114 39.95 -4.04 -26.00
C LYS A 114 39.02 -2.85 -25.75
N ILE A 115 38.26 -2.91 -24.65
CA ILE A 115 37.55 -1.77 -24.10
C ILE A 115 38.40 -1.21 -22.95
N ASP A 116 38.85 0.04 -23.09
CA ASP A 116 39.71 0.74 -22.13
C ASP A 116 38.94 1.22 -20.89
N GLY A 117 37.61 1.30 -20.95
CA GLY A 117 36.76 1.58 -19.79
C GLY A 117 35.26 1.59 -20.11
N VAL A 118 34.44 1.43 -19.07
CA VAL A 118 32.99 1.62 -19.14
C VAL A 118 32.61 2.93 -18.45
N LEU A 119 32.03 3.86 -19.21
CA LEU A 119 31.71 5.20 -18.76
C LEU A 119 30.25 5.31 -18.33
N PHE A 120 30.04 5.93 -17.16
CA PHE A 120 28.71 6.23 -16.63
C PHE A 120 28.59 7.71 -16.23
N LEU A 121 27.36 8.21 -16.24
CA LEU A 121 26.97 9.38 -15.46
C LEU A 121 26.46 8.94 -14.09
N ARG A 122 26.73 9.72 -13.04
CA ARG A 122 26.14 9.43 -11.73
C ARG A 122 24.76 10.06 -11.59
N LYS A 123 23.78 9.27 -11.14
CA LYS A 123 22.40 9.77 -10.91
C LYS A 123 22.34 10.96 -9.93
N ARG A 124 23.24 10.98 -8.95
CA ARG A 124 23.39 12.05 -7.97
C ARG A 124 24.77 12.69 -8.15
N PRO A 125 24.88 13.76 -8.95
CA PRO A 125 26.16 14.40 -9.19
C PRO A 125 26.71 15.04 -7.92
N TYR A 126 28.03 15.10 -7.89
CA TYR A 126 28.86 15.84 -6.94
C TYR A 126 30.03 16.42 -7.75
N ALA A 127 30.59 17.54 -7.32
CA ALA A 127 31.73 18.15 -7.99
C ALA A 127 32.93 17.20 -7.94
N SER A 128 33.71 17.15 -9.01
CA SER A 128 34.99 16.44 -9.02
C SER A 128 35.91 17.07 -7.97
N SER A 129 36.42 16.27 -7.03
CA SER A 129 37.28 16.74 -5.95
C SER A 129 38.75 16.87 -6.37
N ASP A 130 39.15 16.19 -7.45
CA ASP A 130 40.54 16.10 -7.94
C ASP A 130 40.75 16.86 -9.26
N GLY A 131 39.73 17.57 -9.74
CA GLY A 131 39.80 18.37 -10.97
C GLY A 131 39.78 17.57 -12.28
N LYS A 132 39.75 16.23 -12.23
CA LYS A 132 39.70 15.39 -13.43
C LYS A 132 38.28 15.27 -13.97
N ALA A 133 38.12 15.25 -15.30
CA ALA A 133 36.80 15.08 -15.91
C ALA A 133 36.22 13.67 -15.76
N VAL A 134 37.07 12.64 -15.68
CA VAL A 134 36.68 11.25 -15.44
C VAL A 134 37.30 10.72 -14.16
N ARG A 135 36.46 10.24 -13.25
CA ARG A 135 36.88 9.54 -12.03
C ARG A 135 36.79 8.03 -12.23
N TRP A 136 37.92 7.34 -12.12
CA TRP A 136 38.02 5.89 -12.25
C TRP A 136 37.84 5.19 -10.90
N HIS A 137 37.17 4.05 -10.89
CA HIS A 137 37.06 3.19 -9.72
C HIS A 137 38.37 2.42 -9.54
N THR A 138 39.05 2.64 -8.43
CA THR A 138 40.24 1.86 -8.03
C THR A 138 40.15 1.49 -6.54
N ALA A 139 41.07 0.65 -6.07
CA ALA A 139 41.18 0.31 -4.66
C ALA A 139 41.49 1.53 -3.78
N GLU A 140 42.26 2.49 -4.31
CA GLU A 140 42.68 3.72 -3.62
C GLU A 140 41.59 4.80 -3.65
N ASN A 141 40.72 4.79 -4.67
CA ASN A 141 39.64 5.77 -4.83
C ASN A 141 38.27 5.11 -5.11
N PRO A 142 37.72 4.33 -4.18
CA PRO A 142 36.50 3.59 -4.42
C PRO A 142 35.26 4.49 -4.44
N PHE A 143 34.39 4.30 -5.43
CA PHE A 143 33.05 4.91 -5.45
C PHE A 143 31.92 3.89 -5.65
N LEU A 144 32.23 2.70 -6.17
CA LEU A 144 31.29 1.60 -6.20
C LEU A 144 31.12 1.06 -4.78
N SER A 145 29.87 0.82 -4.40
CA SER A 145 29.59 0.02 -3.21
C SER A 145 29.95 -1.44 -3.48
N ARG A 146 30.22 -2.20 -2.40
CA ARG A 146 30.65 -3.61 -2.46
C ARG A 146 29.80 -4.47 -3.42
N PHE A 147 28.47 -4.34 -3.38
CA PHE A 147 27.60 -5.14 -4.25
C PHE A 147 27.72 -4.76 -5.73
N GLN A 148 27.98 -3.48 -6.06
CA GLN A 148 28.10 -3.03 -7.45
C GLN A 148 29.38 -3.57 -8.08
N ASP A 149 30.48 -3.48 -7.32
CA ASP A 149 31.79 -4.00 -7.70
C ASP A 149 31.76 -5.52 -7.91
N GLN A 150 31.18 -6.26 -6.95
CA GLN A 150 30.97 -7.70 -7.07
C GLN A 150 30.10 -8.06 -8.30
N ILE A 151 29.02 -7.34 -8.57
CA ILE A 151 28.17 -7.64 -9.74
C ILE A 151 28.92 -7.41 -11.05
N PHE A 152 29.66 -6.32 -11.21
CA PHE A 152 30.47 -6.12 -12.42
C PHE A 152 31.54 -7.21 -12.58
N THR A 153 32.19 -7.60 -11.48
CA THR A 153 33.15 -8.71 -11.45
C THR A 153 32.50 -10.02 -11.91
N HIS A 154 31.35 -10.37 -11.34
CA HIS A 154 30.61 -11.58 -11.71
C HIS A 154 29.94 -11.50 -13.08
N LEU A 155 29.87 -10.33 -13.73
CA LEU A 155 29.49 -10.18 -15.14
C LEU A 155 30.69 -10.33 -16.08
N GLY A 156 31.91 -10.53 -15.55
CA GLY A 156 33.12 -10.63 -16.36
C GLY A 156 33.62 -9.28 -16.90
N ILE A 157 33.18 -8.15 -16.31
CA ILE A 157 33.62 -6.82 -16.75
C ILE A 157 35.02 -6.54 -16.19
N LYS A 158 36.03 -6.63 -17.06
CA LYS A 158 37.44 -6.41 -16.69
C LYS A 158 37.90 -4.97 -16.93
N ALA A 159 37.18 -4.23 -17.76
CA ALA A 159 37.49 -2.83 -18.04
C ALA A 159 37.19 -1.96 -16.82
N PRO A 160 38.00 -0.92 -16.55
CA PRO A 160 37.76 -0.03 -15.43
C PRO A 160 36.44 0.71 -15.58
N ILE A 161 35.77 0.96 -14.44
CA ILE A 161 34.51 1.70 -14.39
C ILE A 161 34.80 3.18 -14.12
N GLY A 162 34.31 4.06 -14.98
CA GLY A 162 34.54 5.51 -14.91
C GLY A 162 33.26 6.31 -14.73
N ILE A 163 33.30 7.36 -13.91
CA ILE A 163 32.25 8.38 -13.80
C ILE A 163 32.72 9.65 -14.50
N VAL A 164 31.98 10.06 -15.53
CA VAL A 164 32.18 11.36 -16.19
C VAL A 164 31.52 12.45 -15.34
N SER A 165 32.33 13.41 -14.90
CA SER A 165 31.98 14.45 -13.92
C SER A 165 32.19 15.89 -14.44
N ALA A 166 32.88 16.05 -15.58
CA ALA A 166 32.92 17.30 -16.36
C ALA A 166 32.77 17.00 -17.86
N LEU A 167 32.73 18.03 -18.71
CA LEU A 167 32.71 17.86 -20.16
C LEU A 167 33.93 17.05 -20.61
N THR A 168 33.71 15.97 -21.35
CA THR A 168 34.78 15.08 -21.83
C THR A 168 34.54 14.74 -23.29
N GLU A 169 35.59 14.89 -24.11
CA GLU A 169 35.62 14.35 -25.46
C GLU A 169 36.18 12.92 -25.42
N VAL A 170 35.48 11.97 -26.00
CA VAL A 170 35.86 10.56 -26.04
C VAL A 170 36.15 10.21 -27.50
N THR A 171 37.39 9.81 -27.77
CA THR A 171 37.85 9.56 -29.14
C THR A 171 37.06 8.45 -29.84
N LYS A 172 36.76 7.34 -29.14
CA LYS A 172 35.89 6.27 -29.64
C LYS A 172 34.93 5.77 -28.55
N LEU A 173 33.63 5.92 -28.79
CA LEU A 173 32.58 5.53 -27.85
C LEU A 173 31.58 4.58 -28.49
N TRP A 174 31.45 3.38 -27.94
CA TRP A 174 30.41 2.43 -28.30
C TRP A 174 29.16 2.64 -27.46
N VAL A 175 28.01 2.69 -28.12
CA VAL A 175 26.69 2.95 -27.52
C VAL A 175 25.77 1.77 -27.79
N PRO A 176 25.75 0.74 -26.90
CA PRO A 176 24.73 -0.29 -26.95
C PRO A 176 23.37 0.29 -26.58
N GLY A 177 22.33 -0.12 -27.28
CA GLY A 177 20.94 0.20 -26.93
C GLY A 177 20.59 -0.22 -25.51
N GLN A 178 19.55 0.42 -24.94
CA GLN A 178 19.03 0.05 -23.63
C GLN A 178 18.24 -1.26 -23.74
N GLY A 179 18.97 -2.37 -23.65
CA GLY A 179 18.45 -3.72 -23.80
C GLY A 179 17.65 -4.21 -22.58
N PHE A 180 17.78 -3.55 -21.42
CA PHE A 180 17.03 -3.89 -20.22
C PHE A 180 16.68 -2.65 -19.39
N GLY A 181 15.58 -2.74 -18.63
CA GLY A 181 14.97 -1.56 -18.02
C GLY A 181 13.73 -1.86 -17.18
N MET A 182 13.06 -0.78 -16.77
CA MET A 182 11.73 -0.84 -16.14
C MET A 182 10.59 -0.79 -17.17
N SER A 183 9.36 -1.02 -16.71
CA SER A 183 8.15 -1.00 -17.54
C SER A 183 8.21 -2.07 -18.64
N ARG A 184 7.89 -1.75 -19.90
CA ARG A 184 7.95 -2.71 -21.01
C ARG A 184 9.34 -3.32 -21.25
N MET A 185 10.40 -2.70 -20.71
CA MET A 185 11.78 -3.17 -20.84
C MET A 185 12.15 -4.30 -19.86
N THR A 186 11.25 -4.62 -18.92
CA THR A 186 11.50 -5.63 -17.88
C THR A 186 11.68 -7.05 -18.40
N THR A 187 11.34 -7.30 -19.67
CA THR A 187 11.58 -8.59 -20.33
C THR A 187 13.01 -8.76 -20.86
N GLY A 188 13.76 -7.66 -21.01
CA GLY A 188 15.09 -7.65 -21.63
C GLY A 188 15.07 -7.98 -23.13
N THR A 189 16.08 -7.54 -23.87
CA THR A 189 16.30 -7.98 -25.26
C THR A 189 16.85 -9.42 -25.24
N PRO A 190 16.70 -10.20 -26.33
CA PRO A 190 17.34 -11.51 -26.44
C PRO A 190 18.86 -11.44 -26.18
N LYS A 191 19.54 -10.42 -26.73
CA LYS A 191 20.98 -10.20 -26.50
C LYS A 191 21.31 -9.94 -25.03
N PHE A 192 20.53 -9.11 -24.34
CA PHE A 192 20.75 -8.87 -22.91
C PHE A 192 20.56 -10.14 -22.07
N ARG A 193 19.50 -10.92 -22.35
CA ARG A 193 19.26 -12.18 -21.62
C ARG A 193 20.36 -13.21 -21.87
N ALA A 194 20.82 -13.35 -23.12
CA ALA A 194 21.94 -14.23 -23.46
C ALA A 194 23.20 -13.83 -22.69
N PHE A 195 23.55 -12.54 -22.72
CA PHE A 195 24.71 -12.01 -21.99
C PHE A 195 24.66 -12.35 -20.48
N ILE A 196 23.51 -12.11 -19.82
CA ILE A 196 23.35 -12.44 -18.40
C ILE A 196 23.49 -13.96 -18.17
N LYS A 197 22.83 -14.78 -18.99
CA LYS A 197 22.88 -16.25 -18.85
C LYS A 197 24.29 -16.82 -19.01
N GLU A 198 25.07 -16.27 -19.93
CA GLU A 198 26.40 -16.76 -20.29
C GLU A 198 27.49 -16.27 -19.32
N ASN A 199 27.34 -15.06 -18.76
CA ASN A 199 28.41 -14.42 -18.01
C ASN A 199 28.11 -14.29 -16.52
N PHE A 200 26.86 -14.03 -16.13
CA PHE A 200 26.58 -13.62 -14.75
C PHE A 200 26.73 -14.77 -13.76
N ALA A 201 27.64 -14.57 -12.79
CA ALA A 201 27.84 -15.41 -11.62
C ALA A 201 28.11 -16.89 -11.95
N GLN A 202 28.71 -17.21 -13.10
CA GLN A 202 29.00 -18.61 -13.49
C GLN A 202 29.92 -19.33 -12.49
N ASN A 203 30.79 -18.58 -11.82
CA ASN A 203 31.73 -19.07 -10.82
C ASN A 203 31.15 -19.25 -9.40
N ILE A 204 29.87 -18.91 -9.19
CA ILE A 204 29.22 -19.08 -7.88
C ILE A 204 28.43 -20.39 -7.88
N SER A 205 28.91 -21.36 -7.12
CA SER A 205 28.23 -22.64 -6.90
C SER A 205 26.92 -22.47 -6.14
N PRO A 206 25.88 -23.25 -6.45
CA PRO A 206 24.69 -23.33 -5.62
C PRO A 206 25.04 -23.88 -4.23
N GLU A 207 24.72 -23.12 -3.19
CA GLU A 207 24.89 -23.55 -1.80
C GLU A 207 23.72 -22.99 -0.99
N GLY A 208 23.03 -23.83 -0.20
CA GLY A 208 21.91 -23.38 0.61
C GLY A 208 20.74 -24.35 0.72
N PRO A 209 19.64 -23.92 1.35
CA PRO A 209 18.44 -24.73 1.54
C PRO A 209 17.63 -24.88 0.26
N GLU A 210 16.91 -26.00 0.11
CA GLU A 210 16.02 -26.24 -1.03
C GLU A 210 14.73 -25.39 -0.99
N ARG A 211 14.31 -24.93 0.20
CA ARG A 211 13.13 -24.09 0.39
C ARG A 211 13.50 -22.78 1.06
N LEU A 212 13.31 -21.67 0.37
CA LEU A 212 13.79 -20.35 0.80
C LEU A 212 12.64 -19.34 0.86
N TYR A 213 12.47 -18.68 2.00
CA TYR A 213 11.62 -17.48 2.10
C TYR A 213 12.50 -16.24 2.16
N ILE A 214 12.47 -15.41 1.12
CA ILE A 214 13.21 -14.15 1.07
C ILE A 214 12.42 -13.11 1.85
N SER A 215 12.77 -12.89 3.11
CA SER A 215 12.03 -12.02 4.02
C SER A 215 12.53 -10.57 4.00
N ARG A 216 11.58 -9.64 4.13
CA ARG A 216 11.84 -8.21 4.30
C ARG A 216 11.65 -7.72 5.74
N SER A 217 11.29 -8.59 6.69
CA SER A 217 10.94 -8.17 8.05
C SER A 217 12.09 -7.43 8.75
N ALA A 218 13.33 -7.84 8.51
CA ALA A 218 14.54 -7.20 9.03
C ALA A 218 15.06 -6.03 8.15
N PHE A 219 14.39 -5.64 7.06
CA PHE A 219 14.80 -4.53 6.18
C PHE A 219 14.45 -3.14 6.74
N GLY A 220 13.68 -3.12 7.82
CA GLY A 220 13.18 -1.91 8.47
C GLY A 220 11.93 -1.37 7.78
N ALA A 221 10.85 -1.24 8.55
CA ALA A 221 9.52 -0.92 8.03
C ALA A 221 9.41 0.48 7.39
N ARG A 222 10.37 1.39 7.63
CA ARG A 222 10.51 2.66 6.89
C ARG A 222 10.64 2.46 5.37
N ARG A 223 11.08 1.28 4.92
CA ARG A 223 11.34 0.95 3.51
C ARG A 223 10.18 0.18 2.85
N GLY A 224 9.01 0.12 3.50
CA GLY A 224 7.83 -0.61 3.03
C GLY A 224 7.97 -2.13 3.18
N GLY A 225 6.84 -2.82 3.33
CA GLY A 225 6.80 -4.23 3.73
C GLY A 225 5.39 -4.72 4.05
N ILE A 226 5.30 -5.86 4.72
CA ILE A 226 4.03 -6.43 5.18
C ILE A 226 3.92 -6.19 6.69
N ILE A 227 2.78 -5.67 7.15
CA ILE A 227 2.48 -5.55 8.57
C ILE A 227 2.30 -6.96 9.12
N GLY A 228 3.13 -7.33 10.09
CA GLY A 228 3.12 -8.68 10.67
C GLY A 228 3.77 -9.75 9.78
N GLU A 229 4.73 -9.40 8.92
CA GLU A 229 5.46 -10.37 8.08
C GLU A 229 6.05 -11.55 8.88
N THR A 230 6.38 -11.36 10.16
CA THR A 230 6.84 -12.44 11.05
C THR A 230 5.83 -13.59 11.18
N VAL A 231 4.54 -13.32 11.04
CA VAL A 231 3.51 -14.38 11.02
C VAL A 231 3.65 -15.23 9.75
N VAL A 232 3.95 -14.61 8.60
CA VAL A 232 4.23 -15.33 7.34
C VAL A 232 5.49 -16.19 7.50
N GLU A 233 6.54 -15.65 8.11
CA GLU A 233 7.76 -16.40 8.40
C GLU A 233 7.51 -17.63 9.28
N GLU A 234 6.72 -17.48 10.35
CA GLU A 234 6.37 -18.59 11.24
C GLU A 234 5.61 -19.70 10.51
N GLN A 235 4.68 -19.37 9.61
CA GLN A 235 3.93 -20.37 8.84
C GLN A 235 4.80 -21.05 7.78
N LEU A 236 5.70 -20.31 7.12
CA LEU A 236 6.61 -20.87 6.15
C LEU A 236 7.70 -21.74 6.81
N LYS A 237 8.19 -21.38 8.01
CA LYS A 237 9.05 -22.25 8.84
C LYS A 237 8.39 -23.61 9.11
N LYS A 238 7.10 -23.64 9.45
CA LYS A 238 6.34 -24.90 9.63
C LYS A 238 6.25 -25.71 8.33
N SER A 239 6.31 -25.06 7.19
CA SER A 239 6.39 -25.67 5.86
C SER A 239 7.85 -25.95 5.41
N ARG A 240 8.80 -25.91 6.35
CA ARG A 240 10.24 -26.17 6.19
C ARG A 240 11.00 -25.17 5.31
N TYR A 241 10.54 -23.94 5.23
CA TYR A 241 11.28 -22.86 4.58
C TYR A 241 12.34 -22.29 5.53
N THR A 242 13.55 -22.07 5.01
CA THR A 242 14.55 -21.25 5.66
C THR A 242 14.24 -19.78 5.43
N ILE A 243 14.13 -18.99 6.50
CA ILE A 243 13.92 -17.54 6.42
C ILE A 243 15.26 -16.87 6.13
N PHE A 244 15.31 -16.12 5.05
CA PHE A 244 16.52 -15.51 4.52
C PHE A 244 16.35 -14.00 4.39
N HIS A 245 17.28 -13.24 4.96
CA HIS A 245 17.25 -11.78 5.00
C HIS A 245 18.36 -11.20 4.12
N PRO A 246 18.12 -10.97 2.82
CA PRO A 246 19.18 -10.64 1.87
C PRO A 246 19.94 -9.35 2.21
N GLN A 247 19.32 -8.42 2.93
CA GLN A 247 19.98 -7.18 3.36
C GLN A 247 21.08 -7.36 4.42
N GLN A 248 21.17 -8.54 5.03
CA GLN A 248 22.18 -8.89 6.03
C GLN A 248 23.35 -9.66 5.39
N GLU A 249 23.25 -9.99 4.10
CA GLU A 249 24.15 -10.89 3.39
C GLU A 249 24.79 -10.18 2.19
N ASP A 250 25.99 -10.60 1.83
CA ASP A 250 26.62 -10.13 0.60
C ASP A 250 25.97 -10.74 -0.66
N VAL A 251 26.31 -10.19 -1.83
CA VAL A 251 25.63 -10.57 -3.08
C VAL A 251 25.98 -12.00 -3.50
N GLU A 252 27.18 -12.47 -3.18
CA GLU A 252 27.63 -13.82 -3.48
C GLU A 252 26.83 -14.86 -2.70
N THR A 253 26.66 -14.63 -1.39
CA THR A 253 25.80 -15.47 -0.55
C THR A 253 24.37 -15.45 -1.05
N GLN A 254 23.82 -14.29 -1.40
CA GLN A 254 22.47 -14.20 -1.98
C GLN A 254 22.35 -15.04 -3.26
N ILE A 255 23.30 -14.92 -4.19
CA ILE A 255 23.29 -15.68 -5.45
C ILE A 255 23.39 -17.18 -5.18
N ALA A 256 24.31 -17.63 -4.31
CA ALA A 256 24.47 -19.03 -3.96
C ALA A 256 23.17 -19.63 -3.40
N ARG A 257 22.50 -18.91 -2.48
CA ARG A 257 21.22 -19.33 -1.88
C ARG A 257 20.09 -19.35 -2.90
N TYR A 258 20.01 -18.34 -3.77
CA TYR A 258 19.01 -18.29 -4.85
C TYR A 258 19.21 -19.41 -5.88
N LYS A 259 20.45 -19.78 -6.18
CA LYS A 259 20.75 -20.94 -7.02
C LYS A 259 20.48 -22.27 -6.31
N ALA A 260 20.68 -22.39 -5.00
CA ALA A 260 20.44 -23.66 -4.31
C ALA A 260 18.95 -24.02 -4.20
N ALA A 261 18.09 -23.03 -4.00
CA ALA A 261 16.68 -23.25 -3.73
C ALA A 261 15.95 -23.91 -4.92
N ARG A 262 15.01 -24.81 -4.61
CA ARG A 262 14.02 -25.39 -5.54
C ARG A 262 12.68 -24.68 -5.43
N GLU A 263 12.30 -24.28 -4.22
CA GLU A 263 11.11 -23.47 -3.96
C GLU A 263 11.50 -22.15 -3.30
N ILE A 264 11.00 -21.05 -3.85
CA ILE A 264 11.27 -19.70 -3.35
C ILE A 264 9.94 -18.97 -3.16
N VAL A 265 9.71 -18.47 -1.94
CA VAL A 265 8.60 -17.56 -1.65
C VAL A 265 9.20 -16.20 -1.27
N ALA A 266 8.66 -15.10 -1.79
CA ALA A 266 9.15 -13.77 -1.48
C ALA A 266 8.07 -12.69 -1.66
N PRO A 267 8.03 -11.64 -0.85
CA PRO A 267 7.26 -10.45 -1.16
C PRO A 267 7.87 -9.67 -2.34
N ASP A 268 7.05 -8.96 -3.11
CA ASP A 268 7.52 -8.16 -4.24
C ASP A 268 8.58 -7.12 -3.81
N GLY A 269 9.73 -7.12 -4.47
CA GLY A 269 10.84 -6.25 -4.09
C GLY A 269 12.11 -6.48 -4.90
N SER A 270 13.12 -5.63 -4.66
CA SER A 270 14.37 -5.60 -5.44
C SER A 270 15.16 -6.92 -5.43
N ALA A 271 15.03 -7.74 -4.38
CA ALA A 271 15.69 -9.03 -4.29
C ALA A 271 15.29 -9.97 -5.43
N LEU A 272 14.04 -9.87 -5.89
CA LEU A 272 13.53 -10.69 -7.00
C LEU A 272 14.15 -10.33 -8.35
N HIS A 273 14.73 -9.13 -8.52
CA HIS A 273 15.49 -8.82 -9.73
C HIS A 273 16.85 -9.54 -9.76
N LEU A 274 17.50 -9.71 -8.61
CA LEU A 274 18.72 -10.53 -8.55
C LEU A 274 18.37 -12.01 -8.77
N LEU A 275 17.30 -12.50 -8.12
CA LEU A 275 16.81 -13.85 -8.34
C LEU A 275 16.54 -14.11 -9.83
N ALA A 276 15.83 -13.22 -10.51
CA ALA A 276 15.52 -13.38 -11.94
C ALA A 276 16.78 -13.59 -12.81
N MET A 277 17.89 -12.91 -12.50
CA MET A 277 19.13 -13.03 -13.27
C MET A 277 19.88 -14.36 -13.07
N VAL A 278 19.57 -15.11 -12.01
CA VAL A 278 20.23 -16.40 -11.70
C VAL A 278 19.25 -17.58 -11.60
N ALA A 279 17.96 -17.30 -11.84
CA ALA A 279 16.91 -18.29 -11.71
C ALA A 279 17.00 -19.34 -12.82
N ARG A 280 16.62 -20.56 -12.47
CA ARG A 280 16.56 -21.69 -13.41
C ARG A 280 15.11 -22.07 -13.72
N PRO A 281 14.85 -22.71 -14.88
CA PRO A 281 13.50 -23.12 -15.27
C PRO A 281 12.80 -24.09 -14.31
N ASP A 282 13.57 -24.91 -13.58
CA ASP A 282 13.08 -25.93 -12.65
C ASP A 282 12.65 -25.37 -11.28
N GLN A 283 12.93 -24.10 -10.99
CA GLN A 283 12.59 -23.49 -9.72
C GLN A 283 11.13 -23.05 -9.66
N LYS A 284 10.49 -23.33 -8.53
CA LYS A 284 9.13 -22.88 -8.23
C LYS A 284 9.16 -21.60 -7.42
N ILE A 285 8.68 -20.51 -8.01
CA ILE A 285 8.76 -19.18 -7.41
C ILE A 285 7.35 -18.65 -7.15
N ALA A 286 7.07 -18.26 -5.90
CA ALA A 286 5.87 -17.53 -5.51
C ALA A 286 6.22 -16.12 -5.04
N MET A 287 5.57 -15.12 -5.64
CA MET A 287 5.70 -13.72 -5.31
C MET A 287 4.45 -13.20 -4.61
N ILE A 288 4.59 -12.77 -3.36
CA ILE A 288 3.51 -12.16 -2.57
C ILE A 288 3.47 -10.66 -2.87
N LYS A 289 2.33 -10.14 -3.32
CA LYS A 289 2.16 -8.69 -3.47
C LYS A 289 2.08 -8.04 -2.10
N ARG A 290 2.95 -7.05 -1.85
CA ARG A 290 2.97 -6.23 -0.62
C ARG A 290 2.50 -4.80 -0.83
N ARG A 291 2.01 -4.48 -2.03
CA ARG A 291 1.47 -3.17 -2.42
C ARG A 291 0.64 -3.28 -3.69
N SER A 292 -0.47 -2.55 -3.74
CA SER A 292 -1.26 -2.40 -4.98
C SER A 292 -0.59 -1.40 -5.92
N SER A 293 0.43 -1.85 -6.65
CA SER A 293 1.16 -1.05 -7.64
C SER A 293 1.61 -1.87 -8.85
N SER A 294 1.91 -1.21 -9.97
CA SER A 294 2.41 -1.85 -11.20
C SER A 294 3.81 -2.47 -11.06
N ALA A 295 4.50 -2.25 -9.94
CA ALA A 295 5.83 -2.79 -9.73
C ALA A 295 5.86 -4.34 -9.72
N ALA A 296 4.81 -4.98 -9.21
CA ALA A 296 4.71 -6.45 -9.19
C ALA A 296 4.73 -7.03 -10.61
N GLY A 297 3.97 -6.45 -11.55
CA GLY A 297 3.94 -6.91 -12.95
C GLY A 297 5.30 -6.78 -13.63
N GLY A 298 6.09 -5.75 -13.32
CA GLY A 298 7.45 -5.62 -13.83
C GLY A 298 8.41 -6.69 -13.31
N ILE A 299 8.27 -7.10 -12.04
CA ILE A 299 9.07 -8.18 -11.45
C ILE A 299 8.64 -9.54 -12.02
N GLU A 300 7.33 -9.76 -12.16
CA GLU A 300 6.78 -10.98 -12.78
C GLU A 300 7.30 -11.16 -14.21
N ASN A 301 7.27 -10.12 -15.03
CA ASN A 301 7.80 -10.16 -16.39
C ASN A 301 9.31 -10.44 -16.42
N HIS A 302 10.08 -9.86 -15.50
CA HIS A 302 11.51 -10.11 -15.39
C HIS A 302 11.79 -11.57 -15.03
N LEU A 303 11.14 -12.10 -13.98
CA LEU A 303 11.26 -13.51 -13.60
C LEU A 303 10.89 -14.43 -14.78
N ALA A 304 9.71 -14.25 -15.37
CA ALA A 304 9.22 -15.10 -16.45
C ALA A 304 10.15 -15.13 -17.68
N SER A 305 10.70 -13.97 -18.07
CA SER A 305 11.53 -13.87 -19.27
C SER A 305 12.95 -14.39 -19.08
N PHE A 306 13.49 -14.37 -17.85
CA PHE A 306 14.87 -14.82 -17.58
C PHE A 306 14.93 -16.26 -17.09
N SER A 307 13.96 -16.71 -16.29
CA SER A 307 13.89 -18.11 -15.84
C SER A 307 13.21 -19.03 -16.85
N GLY A 308 12.39 -18.47 -17.76
CA GLY A 308 11.52 -19.25 -18.65
C GLY A 308 10.22 -19.74 -18.01
N THR A 309 10.02 -19.49 -16.71
CA THR A 309 8.85 -19.95 -15.95
C THR A 309 8.18 -18.75 -15.25
N ARG A 310 6.89 -18.56 -15.48
CA ARG A 310 6.13 -17.48 -14.81
C ARG A 310 5.95 -17.81 -13.32
N PRO A 311 6.27 -16.89 -12.40
CA PRO A 311 6.07 -17.13 -10.98
C PRO A 311 4.57 -17.15 -10.61
N LEU A 312 4.22 -17.83 -9.52
CA LEU A 312 2.91 -17.69 -8.90
C LEU A 312 2.82 -16.31 -8.25
N VAL A 313 1.93 -15.44 -8.74
CA VAL A 313 1.69 -14.12 -8.13
C VAL A 313 0.50 -14.21 -7.18
N ILE A 314 0.75 -13.97 -5.89
CA ILE A 314 -0.27 -14.02 -4.85
C ILE A 314 -0.68 -12.59 -4.50
N ASP A 315 -1.92 -12.25 -4.83
CA ASP A 315 -2.56 -11.05 -4.31
C ASP A 315 -3.43 -11.43 -3.12
N ALA A 316 -2.93 -11.10 -1.92
CA ALA A 316 -3.65 -11.29 -0.68
C ALA A 316 -3.69 -9.97 0.11
N ILE A 317 -3.62 -8.82 -0.56
CA ILE A 317 -3.63 -7.52 0.13
C ILE A 317 -5.02 -7.24 0.69
N GLY A 318 -5.11 -7.12 2.01
CA GLY A 318 -6.32 -6.66 2.70
C GLY A 318 -6.44 -5.13 2.68
N GLU A 319 -5.40 -4.43 3.15
CA GLU A 319 -5.37 -2.96 3.16
C GLU A 319 -3.96 -2.42 2.92
N ASN A 320 -3.83 -1.41 2.05
CA ASN A 320 -2.58 -0.69 1.88
C ASN A 320 -2.50 0.48 2.87
N TRP A 321 -1.31 0.73 3.40
CA TRP A 321 -1.02 1.84 4.29
C TRP A 321 0.01 2.78 3.64
N ILE A 322 -0.38 4.02 3.46
CA ILE A 322 0.36 5.10 2.81
C ILE A 322 1.05 5.92 3.89
N ARG A 323 2.38 6.04 3.76
CA ARG A 323 3.22 6.85 4.64
C ARG A 323 2.90 8.35 4.50
N SER A 324 3.03 9.12 5.58
CA SER A 324 2.57 10.51 5.67
C SER A 324 3.18 11.48 4.65
N ASP A 325 4.42 11.23 4.19
CA ASP A 325 5.10 12.00 3.13
C ASP A 325 4.69 11.59 1.71
N ARG A 326 3.76 10.63 1.56
CA ARG A 326 3.33 10.06 0.28
C ARG A 326 1.85 10.34 0.00
N LYS A 327 1.57 10.56 -1.28
CA LYS A 327 0.20 10.82 -1.78
C LYS A 327 -0.56 9.53 -2.11
N ARG A 328 0.15 8.48 -2.54
CA ARG A 328 -0.40 7.23 -3.07
C ARG A 328 0.44 6.03 -2.64
N VAL A 329 -0.08 4.83 -2.89
CA VAL A 329 0.65 3.57 -2.67
C VAL A 329 1.93 3.55 -3.52
N ASP A 330 3.07 3.26 -2.90
CA ASP A 330 4.36 3.18 -3.58
C ASP A 330 5.31 2.18 -2.89
N ARG A 331 6.63 2.28 -3.16
CA ARG A 331 7.63 1.37 -2.58
C ARG A 331 7.74 1.44 -1.06
N PHE A 332 7.35 2.55 -0.44
CA PHE A 332 7.39 2.78 1.00
C PHE A 332 6.10 2.41 1.72
N SER A 333 5.05 2.03 0.97
CA SER A 333 3.80 1.56 1.57
C SER A 333 3.96 0.24 2.30
N LEU A 334 3.08 0.05 3.28
CA LEU A 334 2.88 -1.23 3.96
C LEU A 334 1.57 -1.86 3.46
N ALA A 335 1.43 -3.17 3.65
CA ALA A 335 0.17 -3.87 3.45
C ALA A 335 -0.14 -4.75 4.66
N THR A 336 -1.41 -4.80 5.07
CA THR A 336 -1.96 -5.97 5.78
C THR A 336 -2.37 -7.00 4.75
N LEU A 337 -2.17 -8.28 5.06
CA LEU A 337 -2.54 -9.38 4.17
C LEU A 337 -3.70 -10.17 4.76
N ASP A 338 -4.57 -10.68 3.87
CA ASP A 338 -5.49 -11.79 4.16
C ASP A 338 -4.65 -13.08 4.25
N LEU A 339 -4.31 -13.46 5.48
CA LEU A 339 -3.39 -14.56 5.74
C LEU A 339 -3.99 -15.93 5.39
N PRO A 340 -5.27 -16.24 5.70
CA PRO A 340 -5.95 -17.43 5.19
C PRO A 340 -5.94 -17.53 3.66
N ALA A 341 -6.20 -16.44 2.92
CA ALA A 341 -6.16 -16.45 1.46
C ALA A 341 -4.74 -16.68 0.92
N LEU A 342 -3.72 -16.07 1.54
CA LEU A 342 -2.31 -16.34 1.24
C LEU A 342 -1.97 -17.81 1.46
N GLY A 343 -2.36 -18.37 2.62
CA GLY A 343 -2.12 -19.76 2.97
C GLY A 343 -2.78 -20.75 2.01
N LYS A 344 -4.02 -20.47 1.60
CA LYS A 344 -4.75 -21.26 0.62
C LYS A 344 -4.04 -21.26 -0.73
N GLN A 345 -3.66 -20.08 -1.25
CA GLN A 345 -2.98 -19.98 -2.55
C GLN A 345 -1.61 -20.68 -2.56
N LEU A 346 -0.85 -20.61 -1.47
CA LEU A 346 0.39 -21.38 -1.32
C LEU A 346 0.14 -22.89 -1.23
N ALA A 347 -0.96 -23.31 -0.59
CA ALA A 347 -1.32 -24.72 -0.46
C ALA A 347 -1.85 -25.34 -1.75
N ASP A 348 -2.68 -24.61 -2.51
CA ASP A 348 -3.13 -25.00 -3.85
C ASP A 348 -1.93 -25.17 -4.79
N ALA A 349 -0.90 -24.35 -4.60
CA ALA A 349 0.36 -24.48 -5.30
C ALA A 349 1.30 -25.53 -4.67
N GLY A 350 0.94 -26.25 -3.61
CA GLY A 350 1.79 -27.27 -2.98
C GLY A 350 3.07 -26.72 -2.33
N MET A 351 3.14 -25.42 -2.03
CA MET A 351 4.31 -24.74 -1.44
C MET A 351 4.18 -24.60 0.08
N ALA A 352 2.97 -24.59 0.64
CA ALA A 352 2.75 -24.56 2.10
C ALA A 352 1.50 -25.35 2.50
N THR A 353 1.27 -25.57 3.80
CA THR A 353 -0.01 -26.12 4.26
C THR A 353 -1.02 -25.01 4.47
N ASN A 354 -2.32 -25.27 4.25
CA ASN A 354 -3.38 -24.30 4.53
C ASN A 354 -3.72 -24.17 6.04
N LYS A 355 -3.09 -24.97 6.91
CA LYS A 355 -3.40 -24.99 8.35
C LYS A 355 -2.67 -23.86 9.08
N GLY A 356 -3.38 -23.14 9.95
CA GLY A 356 -2.76 -22.23 10.93
C GLY A 356 -2.48 -20.82 10.44
N TRP A 357 -2.85 -20.48 9.20
CA TRP A 357 -2.87 -19.11 8.69
C TRP A 357 -4.05 -18.37 9.34
N LYS A 358 -3.74 -17.52 10.31
CA LYS A 358 -4.73 -16.74 11.07
C LYS A 358 -4.53 -15.26 10.78
N GLU A 359 -5.63 -14.53 10.71
CA GLU A 359 -5.60 -13.08 10.57
C GLU A 359 -4.79 -12.39 11.68
N THR A 360 -4.08 -11.34 11.30
CA THR A 360 -3.38 -10.50 12.27
C THR A 360 -4.41 -9.63 12.97
N SER A 361 -4.54 -9.76 14.30
CA SER A 361 -5.52 -8.98 15.07
C SER A 361 -5.33 -7.47 14.91
N GLU A 362 -6.42 -6.70 14.97
CA GLU A 362 -6.35 -5.24 14.88
C GLU A 362 -5.46 -4.64 15.96
N ALA A 363 -5.47 -5.20 17.18
CA ALA A 363 -4.59 -4.77 18.27
C ALA A 363 -3.12 -4.94 17.88
N THR A 364 -2.75 -6.06 17.27
CA THR A 364 -1.39 -6.31 16.76
C THR A 364 -1.02 -5.36 15.64
N GLN A 365 -1.93 -5.11 14.69
CA GLN A 365 -1.72 -4.17 13.59
C GLN A 365 -1.51 -2.74 14.12
N ARG A 366 -2.38 -2.26 15.02
CA ARG A 366 -2.28 -0.94 15.66
C ARG A 366 -0.98 -0.80 16.45
N ARG A 367 -0.57 -1.83 17.20
CA ARG A 367 0.71 -1.83 17.93
C ARG A 367 1.89 -1.69 16.98
N TYR A 368 1.93 -2.49 15.90
CA TYR A 368 3.00 -2.41 14.90
C TYR A 368 3.09 -1.01 14.27
N LEU A 369 1.95 -0.42 13.89
CA LEU A 369 1.91 0.93 13.34
C LEU A 369 2.41 1.98 14.35
N LYS A 370 1.98 1.90 15.62
CA LYS A 370 2.46 2.80 16.69
C LYS A 370 3.97 2.68 16.91
N ASP A 371 4.51 1.47 16.94
CA ASP A 371 5.95 1.24 17.11
C ASP A 371 6.75 1.78 15.92
N LEU A 372 6.20 1.64 14.71
CA LEU A 372 6.79 2.21 13.51
C LEU A 372 6.74 3.74 13.50
N GLU A 373 5.64 4.33 13.98
CA GLU A 373 5.48 5.78 14.10
C GLU A 373 6.53 6.36 15.05
N LYS A 374 6.68 5.76 16.23
CA LYS A 374 7.71 6.11 17.22
C LYS A 374 9.12 6.01 16.62
N SER A 375 9.39 4.92 15.90
CA SER A 375 10.72 4.66 15.35
C SER A 375 11.00 5.37 14.03
N SER A 376 10.05 6.07 13.39
CA SER A 376 10.24 6.62 12.04
C SER A 376 9.91 8.07 11.78
N LYS A 377 9.27 8.78 12.72
CA LYS A 377 8.70 10.12 12.51
C LYS A 377 7.62 10.19 11.40
N PHE A 378 7.26 9.07 10.79
CA PHE A 378 6.23 8.99 9.76
C PHE A 378 5.00 8.29 10.32
N THR A 379 3.82 8.83 10.02
CA THR A 379 2.54 8.16 10.27
C THR A 379 2.05 7.43 9.03
N PHE A 380 1.17 6.46 9.22
CA PHE A 380 0.66 5.63 8.14
C PHE A 380 -0.85 5.72 8.11
N ARG A 381 -1.37 6.23 6.99
CA ARG A 381 -2.81 6.28 6.76
C ARG A 381 -3.23 5.17 5.81
N PRO A 382 -4.38 4.55 6.03
CA PRO A 382 -4.90 3.57 5.10
C PRO A 382 -5.22 4.20 3.74
N GLN A 383 -5.03 3.43 2.68
CA GLN A 383 -5.41 3.81 1.34
C GLN A 383 -6.93 3.99 1.32
N SER A 384 -7.33 5.13 0.76
CA SER A 384 -8.73 5.37 0.45
C SER A 384 -9.22 4.28 -0.51
N LYS A 385 -10.24 3.51 -0.16
CA LYS A 385 -11.04 2.85 -1.20
C LYS A 385 -11.76 3.98 -1.95
N PRO A 386 -11.63 4.06 -3.29
CA PRO A 386 -12.55 4.89 -4.06
C PRO A 386 -13.98 4.42 -3.80
N ALA A 387 -14.96 5.32 -3.97
CA ALA A 387 -16.34 4.87 -4.09
C ALA A 387 -16.39 3.79 -5.20
N PRO A 388 -17.25 2.76 -5.09
CA PRO A 388 -17.41 1.78 -6.16
C PRO A 388 -17.57 2.51 -7.51
N ASP A 389 -16.85 2.08 -8.55
CA ASP A 389 -16.67 2.84 -9.80
C ASP A 389 -17.96 3.11 -10.60
N ALA A 390 -19.12 2.63 -10.13
CA ALA A 390 -20.44 2.98 -10.66
C ALA A 390 -21.52 2.92 -9.56
N LEU A 391 -21.61 3.95 -8.71
CA LEU A 391 -22.79 4.14 -7.87
C LEU A 391 -23.97 4.67 -8.72
N PRO A 392 -25.22 4.24 -8.47
CA PRO A 392 -26.38 4.80 -9.15
C PRO A 392 -26.47 6.32 -8.99
N LYS A 393 -27.13 7.00 -9.93
CA LYS A 393 -27.32 8.47 -9.88
C LYS A 393 -27.98 8.85 -8.55
N GLY A 394 -27.36 9.78 -7.83
CA GLY A 394 -27.84 10.24 -6.52
C GLY A 394 -27.29 9.46 -5.32
N ILE A 395 -26.47 8.44 -5.52
CA ILE A 395 -25.82 7.67 -4.45
C ILE A 395 -24.35 8.11 -4.31
N VAL A 396 -23.91 8.33 -3.06
CA VAL A 396 -22.58 8.86 -2.75
C VAL A 396 -21.66 7.85 -2.06
N ALA A 397 -22.22 6.84 -1.41
CA ALA A 397 -21.46 5.78 -0.77
C ALA A 397 -22.19 4.43 -0.81
N SER A 398 -21.43 3.36 -0.62
CA SER A 398 -21.96 2.04 -0.33
C SER A 398 -21.08 1.33 0.70
N CYS A 399 -21.70 0.64 1.64
CA CYS A 399 -21.04 -0.17 2.67
C CYS A 399 -21.99 -1.29 3.11
N HIS A 400 -21.46 -2.42 3.57
CA HIS A 400 -22.25 -3.52 4.17
C HIS A 400 -23.51 -3.96 3.38
N GLY A 401 -23.45 -3.91 2.05
CA GLY A 401 -24.57 -4.27 1.17
C GLY A 401 -25.61 -3.16 0.95
N ILE A 402 -25.50 -2.04 1.66
CA ILE A 402 -26.40 -0.89 1.55
C ILE A 402 -25.79 0.25 0.70
N GLN A 403 -26.65 1.12 0.20
CA GLN A 403 -26.31 2.31 -0.57
C GLN A 403 -26.82 3.57 0.15
N VAL A 404 -26.00 4.62 0.17
CA VAL A 404 -26.30 5.87 0.90
C VAL A 404 -26.61 6.99 -0.11
N PRO A 405 -27.86 7.50 -0.13
CA PRO A 405 -28.24 8.63 -0.97
C PRO A 405 -27.48 9.91 -0.62
N LYS A 406 -27.33 10.80 -1.61
CA LYS A 406 -26.81 12.15 -1.40
C LYS A 406 -27.80 12.96 -0.57
N SER A 407 -27.30 13.53 0.51
CA SER A 407 -27.98 14.53 1.35
C SER A 407 -26.98 15.56 1.88
N PHE A 408 -27.48 16.62 2.53
CA PHE A 408 -26.63 17.62 3.20
C PHE A 408 -25.69 16.97 4.22
N ALA A 409 -26.14 15.92 4.92
CA ALA A 409 -25.33 15.20 5.91
C ALA A 409 -24.15 14.46 5.27
N THR A 410 -24.25 14.10 3.98
CA THR A 410 -23.21 13.39 3.21
C THR A 410 -22.39 14.28 2.28
N ASP A 411 -22.60 15.60 2.28
CA ASP A 411 -21.76 16.54 1.51
C ASP A 411 -20.27 16.52 1.91
N PRO A 412 -19.89 16.31 3.20
CA PRO A 412 -18.49 16.20 3.57
C PRO A 412 -17.82 14.96 2.97
N LYS A 413 -16.94 15.16 1.99
CA LYS A 413 -16.21 14.07 1.28
C LYS A 413 -15.45 13.13 2.22
N TRP A 414 -14.99 13.62 3.37
CA TRP A 414 -14.30 12.79 4.37
C TRP A 414 -15.24 11.79 5.04
N LEU A 415 -16.51 12.14 5.24
CA LEU A 415 -17.52 11.25 5.81
C LEU A 415 -17.92 10.18 4.80
N VAL A 416 -18.19 10.57 3.54
CA VAL A 416 -18.40 9.64 2.42
C VAL A 416 -17.26 8.64 2.30
N ARG A 417 -16.02 9.10 2.51
CA ARG A 417 -14.85 8.22 2.58
C ARG A 417 -14.87 7.31 3.81
N LYS A 418 -15.25 7.79 5.01
CA LYS A 418 -15.40 6.94 6.22
C LYS A 418 -16.43 5.82 5.96
N ILE A 419 -17.57 6.15 5.34
CA ILE A 419 -18.64 5.21 4.99
C ILE A 419 -18.15 4.16 3.98
N ASN A 420 -17.63 4.55 2.82
CA ASN A 420 -17.16 3.62 1.79
C ASN A 420 -16.06 2.65 2.27
N ASN A 421 -15.30 3.04 3.30
CA ASN A 421 -14.28 2.19 3.90
C ASN A 421 -14.82 1.27 5.03
N GLY A 422 -16.12 1.28 5.30
CA GLY A 422 -16.73 0.51 6.40
C GLY A 422 -16.25 0.96 7.77
N ARG A 423 -15.95 2.26 7.93
CA ARG A 423 -15.40 2.83 9.17
C ARG A 423 -16.40 3.69 9.94
N TYR A 424 -17.52 4.05 9.31
CA TYR A 424 -18.61 4.74 9.97
C TYR A 424 -19.33 3.73 10.85
N GLU A 425 -19.45 4.03 12.15
CA GLU A 425 -20.07 3.20 13.18
C GLU A 425 -19.64 1.72 13.09
N LYS A 426 -18.32 1.53 12.94
CA LYS A 426 -17.74 0.22 12.61
C LYS A 426 -17.95 -0.78 13.75
N GLU A 427 -17.78 -0.34 15.00
CA GLU A 427 -17.81 -1.22 16.15
C GLU A 427 -19.26 -1.60 16.48
N GLU A 428 -20.18 -0.63 16.39
CA GLU A 428 -21.63 -0.79 16.55
C GLU A 428 -22.18 -1.75 15.49
N ILE A 429 -21.90 -1.49 14.20
CA ILE A 429 -22.34 -2.36 13.10
C ILE A 429 -21.77 -3.77 13.27
N ALA A 430 -20.48 -3.91 13.62
CA ALA A 430 -19.87 -5.23 13.78
C ALA A 430 -20.43 -6.02 14.98
N GLY A 431 -20.81 -5.33 16.05
CA GLY A 431 -21.51 -5.90 17.21
C GLY A 431 -22.93 -6.32 16.86
N ALA A 432 -23.70 -5.44 16.25
CA ALA A 432 -25.10 -5.69 15.88
C ALA A 432 -25.23 -6.81 14.85
N LEU A 433 -24.41 -6.83 13.79
CA LEU A 433 -24.39 -7.92 12.81
C LEU A 433 -24.02 -9.28 13.41
N HIS A 434 -23.37 -9.29 14.58
CA HIS A 434 -23.00 -10.53 15.27
C HIS A 434 -24.11 -11.06 16.18
N LEU A 435 -24.87 -10.17 16.82
CA LEU A 435 -25.80 -10.53 17.90
C LEU A 435 -27.28 -10.48 17.51
N VAL A 436 -27.66 -9.60 16.59
CA VAL A 436 -29.07 -9.42 16.18
C VAL A 436 -29.51 -10.58 15.30
N LYS A 437 -30.68 -11.15 15.63
CA LYS A 437 -31.31 -12.27 14.96
C LYS A 437 -32.61 -11.84 14.26
N SER A 438 -33.11 -12.69 13.37
CA SER A 438 -34.36 -12.43 12.65
C SER A 438 -35.61 -12.43 13.54
N THR A 439 -35.53 -13.00 14.75
CA THR A 439 -36.62 -13.02 15.73
C THR A 439 -36.69 -11.74 16.57
N ASP A 440 -35.69 -10.87 16.47
CA ASP A 440 -35.57 -9.73 17.36
C ASP A 440 -36.45 -8.55 16.97
N ARG A 441 -36.76 -7.73 17.97
CA ARG A 441 -37.38 -6.40 17.84
C ARG A 441 -36.37 -5.38 18.33
N VAL A 442 -35.88 -4.55 17.41
CA VAL A 442 -34.74 -3.67 17.66
C VAL A 442 -35.24 -2.27 17.94
N LEU A 443 -34.89 -1.72 19.10
CA LEU A 443 -35.08 -0.31 19.43
C LEU A 443 -33.73 0.40 19.24
N GLU A 444 -33.70 1.43 18.40
CA GLU A 444 -32.51 2.24 18.10
C GLU A 444 -32.71 3.66 18.64
N CYS A 445 -31.82 4.11 19.53
CA CYS A 445 -31.78 5.47 20.05
C CYS A 445 -30.60 6.21 19.42
N GLY A 446 -30.88 7.25 18.64
CA GLY A 446 -29.87 8.01 17.89
C GLY A 446 -29.59 7.38 16.52
N ALA A 447 -30.53 7.52 15.59
CA ALA A 447 -30.40 6.91 14.26
C ALA A 447 -29.33 7.60 13.38
N GLY A 448 -28.97 8.86 13.67
CA GLY A 448 -27.99 9.63 12.93
C GLY A 448 -28.40 9.80 11.47
N ILE A 449 -27.60 9.30 10.52
CA ILE A 449 -27.95 9.31 9.09
C ILE A 449 -28.62 8.00 8.61
N GLY A 450 -29.03 7.14 9.54
CA GLY A 450 -29.79 5.92 9.28
C GLY A 450 -28.96 4.72 8.80
N ILE A 451 -27.62 4.81 8.79
CA ILE A 451 -26.76 3.75 8.26
C ILE A 451 -26.77 2.48 9.13
N VAL A 452 -26.73 2.61 10.46
CA VAL A 452 -26.67 1.48 11.40
C VAL A 452 -27.96 0.67 11.31
N GLY A 453 -29.12 1.29 11.60
CA GLY A 453 -30.44 0.68 11.44
C GLY A 453 -30.69 0.08 10.06
N THR A 454 -30.33 0.77 8.96
CA THR A 454 -30.47 0.20 7.59
C THR A 454 -29.63 -1.05 7.42
N THR A 455 -28.37 -1.03 7.90
CA THR A 455 -27.45 -2.17 7.78
C THR A 455 -28.00 -3.39 8.51
N ILE A 456 -28.58 -3.20 9.70
CA ILE A 456 -29.16 -4.27 10.52
C ILE A 456 -30.45 -4.79 9.89
N ALA A 457 -31.35 -3.91 9.45
CA ALA A 457 -32.59 -4.29 8.76
C ALA A 457 -32.29 -5.09 7.47
N HIS A 458 -31.29 -4.68 6.70
CA HIS A 458 -30.90 -5.34 5.45
C HIS A 458 -30.26 -6.72 5.68
N ASN A 459 -29.32 -6.83 6.63
CA ASN A 459 -28.49 -8.02 6.78
C ASN A 459 -29.06 -9.01 7.81
N CYS A 460 -29.56 -8.55 8.95
CA CYS A 460 -30.05 -9.41 10.03
C CYS A 460 -31.53 -9.77 9.89
N LYS A 461 -32.30 -8.92 9.18
CA LYS A 461 -33.74 -9.09 8.93
C LYS A 461 -34.55 -9.37 10.21
N PRO A 462 -34.43 -8.52 11.25
CA PRO A 462 -35.23 -8.64 12.47
C PRO A 462 -36.72 -8.48 12.15
N GLN A 463 -37.59 -8.82 13.12
CA GLN A 463 -39.04 -8.67 12.94
C GLN A 463 -39.43 -7.22 12.67
N LYS A 464 -38.87 -6.29 13.47
CA LYS A 464 -39.06 -4.85 13.35
C LYS A 464 -37.85 -4.10 13.90
N VAL A 465 -37.61 -2.91 13.36
CA VAL A 465 -36.71 -1.90 13.92
C VAL A 465 -37.49 -0.61 14.13
N LEU A 466 -37.47 -0.08 15.35
CA LEU A 466 -38.03 1.22 15.70
C LEU A 466 -36.89 2.13 16.12
N SER A 467 -36.66 3.20 15.35
CA SER A 467 -35.58 4.14 15.58
C SER A 467 -36.10 5.48 16.09
N PHE A 468 -35.33 6.13 16.96
CA PHE A 468 -35.57 7.49 17.43
C PHE A 468 -34.41 8.41 16.99
N GLU A 469 -34.75 9.58 16.46
CA GLU A 469 -33.80 10.63 16.12
C GLU A 469 -34.33 11.98 16.57
N ALA A 470 -33.57 12.67 17.42
CA ALA A 470 -33.98 13.96 17.95
C ALA A 470 -33.84 15.08 16.91
N ASN A 471 -32.82 15.04 16.05
CA ASN A 471 -32.60 16.08 15.04
C ASN A 471 -33.63 15.98 13.88
N PRO A 472 -34.60 16.92 13.78
CA PRO A 472 -35.65 16.85 12.77
C PRO A 472 -35.08 16.95 11.34
N ASN A 473 -33.91 17.57 11.15
CA ASN A 473 -33.29 17.71 9.84
C ASN A 473 -32.77 16.37 9.29
N LEU A 474 -32.53 15.37 10.15
CA LEU A 474 -32.05 14.05 9.74
C LEU A 474 -33.19 13.10 9.34
N ILE A 475 -34.43 13.36 9.77
CA ILE A 475 -35.57 12.48 9.50
C ILE A 475 -35.76 12.22 8.00
N PRO A 476 -35.78 13.23 7.11
CA PRO A 476 -35.89 12.97 5.67
C PRO A 476 -34.68 12.23 5.08
N VAL A 477 -33.49 12.38 5.68
CA VAL A 477 -32.26 11.68 5.25
C VAL A 477 -32.33 10.20 5.61
N ILE A 478 -32.81 9.90 6.82
CA ILE A 478 -32.99 8.55 7.34
C ILE A 478 -34.04 7.81 6.51
N GLU A 479 -35.22 8.41 6.33
CA GLU A 479 -36.31 7.81 5.53
C GLU A 479 -35.90 7.57 4.07
N ALA A 480 -35.16 8.51 3.45
CA ALA A 480 -34.62 8.33 2.11
C ALA A 480 -33.64 7.15 2.04
N THR A 481 -32.82 6.96 3.08
CA THR A 481 -31.89 5.83 3.17
C THR A 481 -32.63 4.51 3.35
N TYR A 482 -33.66 4.46 4.19
CA TYR A 482 -34.50 3.26 4.39
C TYR A 482 -35.22 2.84 3.12
N LYS A 483 -35.89 3.80 2.47
CA LYS A 483 -36.64 3.58 1.23
C LYS A 483 -35.73 3.17 0.07
N HIS A 484 -34.57 3.81 -0.08
CA HIS A 484 -33.61 3.47 -1.14
C HIS A 484 -33.13 2.02 -1.02
N ASN A 485 -32.88 1.57 0.21
CA ASN A 485 -32.45 0.20 0.49
C ASN A 485 -33.61 -0.80 0.65
N LYS A 486 -34.86 -0.35 0.44
CA LYS A 486 -36.08 -1.17 0.48
C LYS A 486 -36.30 -1.88 1.82
N VAL A 487 -35.92 -1.24 2.93
CA VAL A 487 -36.08 -1.77 4.28
C VAL A 487 -37.20 -1.08 5.07
N ASP A 488 -37.86 -0.08 4.47
CA ASP A 488 -38.93 0.75 5.03
C ASP A 488 -40.21 -0.02 5.45
N HIS A 489 -40.33 -1.30 5.08
CA HIS A 489 -41.35 -2.21 5.62
C HIS A 489 -40.97 -2.83 6.98
N THR A 490 -39.68 -2.85 7.31
CA THR A 490 -39.10 -3.45 8.52
C THR A 490 -38.65 -2.41 9.53
N ILE A 491 -38.14 -1.26 9.06
CA ILE A 491 -37.63 -0.17 9.90
C ILE A 491 -38.45 1.12 9.73
N SER A 492 -38.65 1.85 10.83
CA SER A 492 -39.26 3.18 10.87
C SER A 492 -38.50 4.10 11.83
N VAL A 493 -38.55 5.42 11.60
CA VAL A 493 -37.95 6.43 12.48
C VAL A 493 -39.01 7.37 13.05
N THR A 494 -38.89 7.69 14.34
CA THR A 494 -39.71 8.68 15.04
C THR A 494 -38.85 9.90 15.38
N ASN A 495 -39.36 11.11 15.10
CA ASN A 495 -38.67 12.34 15.50
C ASN A 495 -38.93 12.65 16.98
N GLY A 496 -37.87 12.63 17.78
CA GLY A 496 -37.90 13.01 19.18
C GLY A 496 -36.82 12.32 20.00
N ALA A 497 -36.71 12.72 21.26
CA ALA A 497 -35.83 12.10 22.25
C ALA A 497 -36.56 10.99 22.99
N LEU A 498 -35.94 9.81 23.13
CA LEU A 498 -36.46 8.75 23.98
C LEU A 498 -35.79 8.83 25.35
N LEU A 499 -36.59 9.08 26.39
CA LEU A 499 -36.12 9.29 27.75
C LEU A 499 -36.64 8.19 28.67
N SER A 500 -35.94 7.95 29.76
CA SER A 500 -36.36 7.01 30.81
C SER A 500 -36.42 7.70 32.16
N GLY A 501 -37.22 7.16 33.08
CA GLY A 501 -37.36 7.68 34.44
C GLY A 501 -38.81 8.04 34.74
N ASN A 502 -39.03 8.66 35.89
CA ASN A 502 -40.35 9.14 36.28
C ASN A 502 -40.61 10.53 35.69
N ASP A 503 -41.87 10.84 35.40
CA ASP A 503 -42.31 12.17 34.97
C ASP A 503 -41.63 12.70 33.70
N VAL A 504 -41.53 11.85 32.67
CA VAL A 504 -40.98 12.23 31.35
C VAL A 504 -41.81 13.40 30.76
N PRO A 505 -41.19 14.55 30.42
CA PRO A 505 -41.91 15.69 29.89
C PRO A 505 -42.43 15.43 28.47
N GLU A 506 -43.41 16.21 28.00
CA GLU A 506 -43.91 16.10 26.61
C GLU A 506 -42.86 16.54 25.57
N SER A 507 -41.92 17.41 25.96
CA SER A 507 -40.86 17.90 25.09
C SER A 507 -39.61 18.28 25.88
N VAL A 508 -38.45 18.28 25.19
CA VAL A 508 -37.16 18.68 25.75
C VAL A 508 -36.38 19.59 24.81
N THR A 509 -35.47 20.38 25.37
CA THR A 509 -34.51 21.16 24.60
C THR A 509 -33.40 20.23 24.08
N PHE A 510 -33.11 20.33 22.78
CA PHE A 510 -32.08 19.57 22.10
C PHE A 510 -31.15 20.52 21.34
N ASN A 511 -29.84 20.25 21.38
CA ASN A 511 -28.83 21.07 20.73
C ASN A 511 -28.43 20.45 19.39
N VAL A 512 -28.76 21.11 18.29
CA VAL A 512 -28.38 20.70 16.93
C VAL A 512 -27.03 21.33 16.56
N SER A 513 -26.02 20.50 16.34
CA SER A 513 -24.69 20.93 15.92
C SER A 513 -24.58 21.03 14.39
N LYS A 514 -23.74 21.95 13.88
CA LYS A 514 -23.36 21.98 12.44
C LYS A 514 -22.78 20.65 11.94
N ARG A 515 -22.21 19.86 12.83
CA ARG A 515 -21.79 18.47 12.59
C ARG A 515 -22.77 17.58 13.35
N PHE A 516 -23.65 16.92 12.62
CA PHE A 516 -24.80 16.22 13.20
C PHE A 516 -24.42 15.23 14.33
N ALA A 517 -23.31 14.50 14.17
CA ALA A 517 -22.74 13.56 15.15
C ALA A 517 -22.08 14.25 16.36
N PHE A 518 -22.65 15.36 16.82
CA PHE A 518 -22.33 16.06 18.07
C PHE A 518 -23.58 16.79 18.58
N SER A 519 -24.78 16.34 18.17
CA SER A 519 -26.05 16.92 18.61
C SER A 519 -26.51 16.15 19.84
N SER A 520 -26.88 16.84 20.92
CA SER A 520 -27.14 16.19 22.21
C SER A 520 -28.12 17.00 23.08
N LEU A 521 -28.60 16.40 24.17
CA LEU A 521 -29.42 17.08 25.18
C LEU A 521 -28.60 17.99 26.10
N ASP A 522 -27.30 17.73 26.26
CA ASP A 522 -26.41 18.48 27.14
C ASP A 522 -26.05 19.88 26.62
N THR A 523 -25.66 20.77 27.55
CA THR A 523 -25.25 22.14 27.22
C THR A 523 -24.07 22.15 26.22
N PRO A 524 -24.08 22.99 25.17
CA PRO A 524 -23.08 22.97 24.12
C PRO A 524 -21.67 23.21 24.67
N LYS A 525 -20.75 22.26 24.47
CA LYS A 525 -19.31 22.48 24.71
C LYS A 525 -18.65 23.37 23.64
N ARG A 526 -19.38 23.75 22.57
CA ARG A 526 -18.87 24.51 21.42
C ARG A 526 -19.85 25.59 20.99
N GLU A 527 -19.35 26.76 20.60
CA GLU A 527 -20.11 27.98 20.22
C GLU A 527 -21.05 27.85 18.99
N LEU A 528 -21.25 26.66 18.39
CA LEU A 528 -21.89 26.50 17.08
C LEU A 528 -23.02 25.46 17.06
N SER A 529 -23.93 25.52 18.03
CA SER A 529 -25.16 24.71 18.06
C SER A 529 -26.41 25.59 18.12
N GLU A 530 -27.49 25.16 17.46
CA GLU A 530 -28.82 25.73 17.56
C GLU A 530 -29.64 24.95 18.61
N GLN A 531 -30.35 25.63 19.49
CA GLN A 531 -31.26 25.00 20.44
C GLN A 531 -32.66 24.90 19.84
N ILE A 532 -33.22 23.70 19.83
CA ILE A 532 -34.57 23.42 19.37
C ILE A 532 -35.35 22.68 20.46
N THR A 533 -36.68 22.72 20.39
CA THR A 533 -37.55 21.88 21.21
C THR A 533 -38.01 20.68 20.40
N VAL A 534 -37.86 19.48 20.94
CA VAL A 534 -38.26 18.23 20.28
C VAL A 534 -39.22 17.45 21.18
N PRO A 535 -40.15 16.66 20.61
CA PRO A 535 -40.98 15.76 21.40
C PRO A 535 -40.13 14.80 22.23
N ALA A 536 -40.54 14.54 23.45
CA ALA A 536 -39.95 13.53 24.32
C ALA A 536 -40.92 12.35 24.47
N TYR A 537 -40.37 11.15 24.37
CA TYR A 537 -41.11 9.90 24.48
C TYR A 537 -40.64 9.13 25.70
N ASP A 538 -41.60 8.55 26.41
CA ASP A 538 -41.33 7.70 27.56
C ASP A 538 -40.94 6.28 27.13
N TYR A 539 -39.73 5.86 27.49
CA TYR A 539 -39.22 4.52 27.26
C TYR A 539 -40.12 3.44 27.89
N ALA A 540 -40.74 3.67 29.04
CA ALA A 540 -41.60 2.66 29.67
C ALA A 540 -42.85 2.40 28.80
N ALA A 541 -43.48 3.45 28.28
CA ALA A 541 -44.59 3.34 27.33
C ALA A 541 -44.16 2.67 26.02
N VAL A 542 -43.03 3.08 25.43
CA VAL A 542 -42.50 2.48 24.20
C VAL A 542 -42.16 1.01 24.42
N LYS A 543 -41.57 0.64 25.55
CA LYS A 543 -41.24 -0.74 25.88
C LYS A 543 -42.50 -1.60 26.02
N ALA A 544 -43.55 -1.08 26.67
CA ALA A 544 -44.81 -1.80 26.84
C ALA A 544 -45.50 -2.10 25.50
N ASP A 545 -45.49 -1.15 24.57
CA ASP A 545 -46.11 -1.30 23.24
C ASP A 545 -45.21 -2.06 22.26
N PHE A 546 -43.95 -1.66 22.14
CA PHE A 546 -43.02 -2.21 21.15
C PHE A 546 -42.35 -3.50 21.60
N ALA A 547 -42.27 -3.81 22.90
CA ALA A 547 -41.63 -5.02 23.45
C ALA A 547 -40.25 -5.34 22.81
N PRO A 548 -39.26 -4.44 22.90
CA PRO A 548 -37.95 -4.64 22.30
C PRO A 548 -37.18 -5.81 22.93
N THR A 549 -36.39 -6.51 22.13
CA THR A 549 -35.41 -7.52 22.58
C THR A 549 -33.96 -7.08 22.36
N VAL A 550 -33.74 -6.01 21.59
CA VAL A 550 -32.43 -5.43 21.32
C VAL A 550 -32.51 -3.92 21.52
N LEU A 551 -31.52 -3.35 22.21
CA LEU A 551 -31.32 -1.91 22.33
C LEU A 551 -30.02 -1.50 21.63
N LEU A 552 -30.11 -0.62 20.64
CA LEU A 552 -28.97 0.08 20.03
C LEU A 552 -28.98 1.51 20.53
N MET A 553 -27.85 2.04 21.00
CA MET A 553 -27.81 3.38 21.57
C MET A 553 -26.49 4.09 21.30
N ASP A 554 -26.61 5.23 20.63
CA ASP A 554 -25.57 6.23 20.46
C ASP A 554 -26.27 7.60 20.47
N ILE A 555 -26.36 8.22 21.66
CA ILE A 555 -27.10 9.47 21.88
C ILE A 555 -26.19 10.57 22.42
N GLU A 556 -24.89 10.44 22.16
CA GLU A 556 -23.87 11.48 22.33
C GLU A 556 -23.82 12.08 23.75
N GLY A 557 -24.04 11.26 24.78
CA GLY A 557 -23.93 11.67 26.20
C GLY A 557 -25.13 11.35 27.08
N GLY A 558 -26.31 11.09 26.50
CA GLY A 558 -27.52 10.77 27.26
C GLY A 558 -27.58 9.35 27.83
N GLU A 559 -26.55 8.53 27.62
CA GLU A 559 -26.61 7.10 27.91
C GLU A 559 -26.71 6.79 29.40
N LEU A 560 -26.04 7.58 30.25
CA LEU A 560 -26.07 7.38 31.70
C LEU A 560 -27.48 7.62 32.27
N ASP A 561 -28.06 8.78 31.98
CA ASP A 561 -29.40 9.15 32.44
C ASP A 561 -30.45 8.16 31.94
N PHE A 562 -30.31 7.69 30.70
CA PHE A 562 -31.18 6.64 30.16
C PHE A 562 -31.02 5.32 30.94
N LEU A 563 -29.79 4.88 31.23
CA LEU A 563 -29.58 3.62 31.93
C LEU A 563 -29.99 3.67 33.42
N GLU A 564 -29.99 4.85 34.05
CA GLU A 564 -30.43 5.00 35.44
C GLU A 564 -31.93 4.84 35.60
N GLY A 565 -32.73 5.28 34.62
CA GLY A 565 -34.19 5.19 34.64
C GLY A 565 -34.78 3.99 33.90
N ALA A 566 -34.03 3.31 33.03
CA ALA A 566 -34.57 2.28 32.15
C ALA A 566 -34.69 0.89 32.81
N ASP A 567 -35.88 0.29 32.74
CA ASP A 567 -36.06 -1.14 32.97
C ASP A 567 -35.64 -1.95 31.72
N LEU A 568 -34.49 -2.61 31.80
CA LEU A 568 -33.92 -3.44 30.73
C LEU A 568 -34.46 -4.89 30.71
N SER A 569 -35.45 -5.25 31.52
CA SER A 569 -36.09 -6.56 31.44
C SER A 569 -36.67 -6.80 30.04
N GLY A 570 -36.49 -8.01 29.49
CA GLY A 570 -36.87 -8.34 28.11
C GLY A 570 -35.83 -7.99 27.03
N ILE A 571 -34.87 -7.09 27.31
CA ILE A 571 -33.74 -6.82 26.42
C ILE A 571 -32.70 -7.93 26.56
N ASN A 572 -32.37 -8.59 25.45
CA ASN A 572 -31.40 -9.69 25.37
C ASN A 572 -30.04 -9.25 24.82
N VAL A 573 -30.01 -8.16 24.05
CA VAL A 573 -28.80 -7.63 23.42
C VAL A 573 -28.77 -6.12 23.59
N VAL A 574 -27.60 -5.58 23.92
CA VAL A 574 -27.32 -4.14 23.89
C VAL A 574 -26.11 -3.89 23.00
N VAL A 575 -26.22 -2.94 22.08
CA VAL A 575 -25.05 -2.37 21.39
C VAL A 575 -25.02 -0.87 21.70
N MET A 576 -24.01 -0.41 22.42
CA MET A 576 -23.97 0.94 22.96
C MET A 576 -22.59 1.57 22.84
N GLU A 577 -22.52 2.81 22.36
CA GLU A 577 -21.33 3.67 22.45
C GLU A 577 -21.38 4.50 23.73
N PHE A 578 -20.24 4.66 24.40
CA PHE A 578 -20.11 5.42 25.64
C PHE A 578 -19.33 6.72 25.42
N HIS A 579 -19.81 7.79 26.05
CA HIS A 579 -19.28 9.15 25.92
C HIS A 579 -18.69 9.68 27.24
N PRO A 580 -17.54 9.15 27.73
CA PRO A 580 -16.92 9.63 28.97
C PRO A 580 -16.46 11.09 28.90
N ASP A 581 -16.36 11.67 27.71
CA ASP A 581 -16.12 13.11 27.55
C ASP A 581 -17.29 13.94 28.11
N VAL A 582 -18.50 13.37 28.24
CA VAL A 582 -19.70 14.03 28.78
C VAL A 582 -19.82 13.79 30.28
N TYR A 583 -19.99 12.53 30.69
CA TYR A 583 -20.27 12.13 32.07
C TYR A 583 -19.06 11.54 32.83
N GLY A 584 -17.85 11.66 32.27
CA GLY A 584 -16.61 11.20 32.89
C GLY A 584 -16.39 9.67 32.82
N MET A 585 -15.18 9.25 33.19
CA MET A 585 -14.84 7.82 33.28
C MET A 585 -15.68 7.10 34.34
N ASP A 586 -16.05 7.80 35.42
CA ASP A 586 -16.91 7.25 36.47
C ASP A 586 -18.33 7.02 35.95
N GLY A 587 -18.89 7.96 35.17
CA GLY A 587 -20.18 7.76 34.49
C GLY A 587 -20.14 6.58 33.52
N MET A 588 -19.08 6.44 32.72
CA MET A 588 -18.93 5.26 31.86
C MET A 588 -18.87 3.96 32.66
N SER A 589 -18.14 3.96 33.78
CA SER A 589 -18.07 2.81 34.69
C SER A 589 -19.46 2.47 35.25
N ARG A 590 -20.24 3.49 35.59
CA ARG A 590 -21.62 3.35 36.06
C ARG A 590 -22.55 2.77 34.99
N CYS A 591 -22.51 3.25 33.74
CA CYS A 591 -23.26 2.66 32.62
C CYS A 591 -22.97 1.16 32.48
N LYS A 592 -21.67 0.80 32.48
CA LYS A 592 -21.20 -0.59 32.39
C LYS A 592 -21.66 -1.45 33.56
N GLN A 593 -21.74 -0.87 34.76
CA GLN A 593 -22.26 -1.55 35.94
C GLN A 593 -23.77 -1.79 35.84
N LEU A 594 -24.55 -0.81 35.38
CA LEU A 594 -26.00 -0.91 35.19
C LEU A 594 -26.37 -2.00 34.18
N LEU A 595 -25.63 -2.09 33.05
CA LEU A 595 -25.80 -3.16 32.07
C LEU A 595 -25.55 -4.55 32.70
N ARG A 596 -24.46 -4.71 33.46
CA ARG A 596 -24.15 -5.97 34.16
C ARG A 596 -25.16 -6.32 35.24
N GLN A 597 -25.63 -5.35 36.01
CA GLN A 597 -26.69 -5.53 37.00
C GLN A 597 -27.99 -6.00 36.35
N SER A 598 -28.23 -5.57 35.12
CA SER A 598 -29.34 -6.04 34.28
C SER A 598 -29.09 -7.39 33.62
N GLY A 599 -27.97 -8.05 33.90
CA GLY A 599 -27.59 -9.36 33.37
C GLY A 599 -26.96 -9.35 31.98
N LEU A 600 -26.56 -8.18 31.46
CA LEU A 600 -25.95 -8.02 30.14
C LEU A 600 -24.42 -7.88 30.27
N ASP A 601 -23.69 -8.85 29.71
CA ASP A 601 -22.22 -8.85 29.72
C ASP A 601 -21.62 -8.62 28.32
N PRO A 602 -20.47 -7.92 28.24
CA PRO A 602 -19.83 -7.62 26.96
C PRO A 602 -19.29 -8.89 26.28
N VAL A 603 -19.54 -9.02 24.99
CA VAL A 603 -19.09 -10.16 24.19
C VAL A 603 -17.61 -9.99 23.82
N PRO A 604 -16.73 -10.96 24.18
CA PRO A 604 -15.31 -10.87 23.89
C PRO A 604 -15.03 -10.66 22.40
N ARG A 605 -14.11 -9.74 22.08
CA ARG A 605 -13.70 -9.37 20.71
C ARG A 605 -14.79 -8.69 19.86
N LYS A 606 -15.96 -8.43 20.42
CA LYS A 606 -17.03 -7.63 19.82
C LYS A 606 -17.31 -6.34 20.58
N SER A 607 -16.79 -6.24 21.80
CA SER A 607 -16.74 -5.00 22.58
C SER A 607 -15.32 -4.39 22.60
N SER A 608 -15.26 -3.08 22.65
CA SER A 608 -14.08 -2.25 22.88
C SER A 608 -14.19 -1.53 24.23
N GLU A 609 -13.27 -0.59 24.48
CA GLU A 609 -13.32 0.26 25.67
C GLU A 609 -14.54 1.18 25.66
N PHE A 610 -14.90 1.73 24.50
CA PHE A 610 -15.95 2.74 24.35
C PHE A 610 -17.22 2.21 23.69
N VAL A 611 -17.19 1.00 23.13
CA VAL A 611 -18.37 0.40 22.48
C VAL A 611 -18.61 -1.00 23.04
N TRP A 612 -19.79 -1.26 23.57
CA TRP A 612 -20.16 -2.59 24.06
C TRP A 612 -21.21 -3.23 23.17
N ALA A 613 -20.89 -4.42 22.65
CA ALA A 613 -21.87 -5.39 22.18
C ALA A 613 -22.08 -6.41 23.31
N ALA A 614 -23.13 -6.24 24.10
CA ALA A 614 -23.43 -7.05 25.27
C ALA A 614 -24.62 -7.98 25.02
N GLN A 615 -24.60 -9.15 25.66
CA GLN A 615 -25.65 -10.15 25.58
C GLN A 615 -26.07 -10.59 26.98
N ARG A 616 -27.36 -10.89 27.14
CA ARG A 616 -27.90 -11.36 28.41
C ARG A 616 -27.34 -12.75 28.72
N ASN A 617 -26.84 -12.93 29.93
CA ASN A 617 -26.46 -14.25 30.43
C ASN A 617 -27.72 -15.10 30.61
N ASN A 618 -27.71 -16.30 30.04
CA ASN A 618 -28.76 -17.29 30.25
C ASN A 618 -28.69 -17.89 31.66
#